data_AF-A0AAN8I9D6-F1
#
_entry.id   AF-A0AAN8I9D6-F1
#
_cell.length_a   1.000
_cell.length_b   1.000
_cell.length_c   1.000
_cell.angle_alpha   90.00
_cell.angle_beta   90.00
_cell.angle_gamma   90.00
#
_symmetry.space_group_name_H-M   'P 1'
#
loop_
_entity.id
_entity.type
_entity.pdbx_description
1 polymer ?
#
loop_
_entity_poly.entity_id
_entity_poly.type
_entity_poly.pdbx_seq_one_letter_code
_entity_poly.pdbx_strand_id
1 'polypeptide(L)'
;MVSEWQRPVAIDEGVLLKPLDYATVHTQAVDDHGSLGLPAQYRSISLLDWSLIAISWTCGGLALLSVFNLQIATRIGQTYQLIVVGFLLSIMAFCWQGRSVKTFFAIEILRGRSSLQNLEAILQLDCTISGASFMLRASLLFLLAFPLGLSIAYKSFAGGRSVTRDADRRMQYGITPPPGTQNSGYGLSLFSDTFLPYWSDPKYQQAYGYSMWSDSATRVALLDGPLDKDIRAFQDSLRADQAGVIEATVSAVQTDLVVEWDDRTLPDIDTNELRSWLGYGSSNYDSWNNTELLKAYLQGSEADTNFLYLDCRVVSIACCCYGGGCPADSVSRNTFFLTSHADTKWTGPQQLDAFFHAAQGFQVSLKRYKGTWNVTRSTSRLVNAVLLSDAPLADENYNFDDVFRTVFETTYYLFPSIYSIMLVEYDWKFPWARSDAAACDPTPPESMHLTNVTSDTAFIATMVWSRVATKWGPTSIQYGLLDQSGNGKASMEYTTEAKIYIHTETLKRHLGLAVVILVLPLLTAISVLLRLLPWLRGAPVSNGFGLISMLAAVDSKTLALLDGAGYSGKVSRTVNAEFSSKMREDALLVRRSMPEQTVVVALSAEDSGRGSRDPRIRLRKGALCR
;
A
#
# COMPACT_ATOMS: atom_id res chain seq x y z
N MET A 1 6.74 -6.79 -26.21
CA MET A 1 5.38 -6.18 -26.22
C MET A 1 5.39 -4.67 -26.50
N VAL A 2 6.39 -4.13 -27.21
CA VAL A 2 6.46 -2.72 -27.66
C VAL A 2 7.10 -2.64 -29.07
N SER A 3 6.64 -3.46 -30.03
CA SER A 3 7.20 -3.44 -31.39
C SER A 3 6.15 -3.52 -32.51
N GLU A 4 4.88 -3.22 -32.22
CA GLU A 4 3.78 -3.45 -33.16
C GLU A 4 3.04 -2.17 -33.61
N TRP A 5 3.62 -0.98 -33.35
CA TRP A 5 2.99 0.32 -33.63
C TRP A 5 3.65 1.14 -34.75
N GLN A 6 4.34 0.50 -35.69
CA GLN A 6 4.82 1.17 -36.91
C GLN A 6 4.50 0.33 -38.15
N ARG A 7 3.27 0.46 -38.66
CA ARG A 7 2.99 0.23 -40.08
C ARG A 7 2.31 1.48 -40.64
N PRO A 8 2.86 2.07 -41.72
CA PRO A 8 2.16 3.14 -42.43
C PRO A 8 0.92 2.56 -43.12
N VAL A 9 -0.22 3.21 -42.90
CA VAL A 9 -1.46 2.91 -43.63
C VAL A 9 -1.29 3.45 -45.05
N ALA A 10 -1.22 2.53 -46.02
CA ALA A 10 -1.31 2.86 -47.43
C ALA A 10 -2.71 3.42 -47.70
N ILE A 11 -2.79 4.65 -48.21
CA ILE A 11 -4.02 5.26 -48.67
C ILE A 11 -4.24 4.76 -50.10
N ASP A 12 -5.29 3.98 -50.29
CA ASP A 12 -5.75 3.50 -51.59
C ASP A 12 -6.39 4.68 -52.35
N GLU A 13 -5.70 5.19 -53.36
CA GLU A 13 -6.25 6.13 -54.35
C GLU A 13 -7.20 5.37 -55.28
N GLY A 14 -8.50 5.36 -54.99
CA GLY A 14 -9.43 4.66 -55.88
C GLY A 14 -10.88 4.53 -55.44
N VAL A 15 -11.48 5.56 -54.83
CA VAL A 15 -12.95 5.59 -54.66
C VAL A 15 -13.51 6.81 -55.39
N LEU A 16 -14.00 6.54 -56.60
CA LEU A 16 -14.84 7.45 -57.37
C LEU A 16 -16.02 7.93 -56.51
N LEU A 17 -16.01 9.24 -56.20
CA LEU A 17 -17.16 9.93 -55.67
C LEU A 17 -18.27 9.94 -56.73
N LYS A 18 -19.31 9.14 -56.51
CA LYS A 18 -20.61 9.35 -57.17
C LYS A 18 -21.11 10.74 -56.80
N PRO A 19 -21.59 11.56 -57.76
CA PRO A 19 -22.24 12.81 -57.44
C PRO A 19 -23.47 12.52 -56.57
N LEU A 20 -23.48 13.06 -55.35
CA LEU A 20 -24.67 13.07 -54.51
C LEU A 20 -25.70 14.01 -55.14
N ASP A 21 -26.82 13.44 -55.59
CA ASP A 21 -28.03 14.16 -55.95
C ASP A 21 -28.55 14.94 -54.73
N TYR A 22 -28.35 16.25 -54.74
CA TYR A 22 -28.84 17.21 -53.73
C TYR A 22 -30.30 17.61 -53.96
N ALA A 23 -31.15 16.70 -54.44
CA ALA A 23 -32.52 17.00 -54.81
C ALA A 23 -33.51 16.04 -54.15
N THR A 24 -33.57 16.02 -52.81
CA THR A 24 -34.77 15.65 -52.01
C THR A 24 -34.43 15.67 -50.52
N VAL A 25 -34.21 16.87 -49.96
CA VAL A 25 -34.38 17.07 -48.51
C VAL A 25 -35.77 17.66 -48.30
N HIS A 26 -36.57 16.92 -47.56
CA HIS A 26 -37.93 17.25 -47.15
C HIS A 26 -38.04 18.71 -46.70
N THR A 27 -38.81 19.48 -47.46
CA THR A 27 -39.46 20.71 -47.04
C THR A 27 -40.53 20.38 -45.98
N GLN A 28 -40.10 20.26 -44.72
CA GLN A 28 -40.99 20.35 -43.56
C GLN A 28 -40.61 21.60 -42.75
N ALA A 29 -41.54 22.56 -42.72
CA ALA A 29 -41.61 23.73 -41.86
C ALA A 29 -40.46 24.76 -41.98
N VAL A 30 -40.30 25.31 -43.19
CA VAL A 30 -39.73 26.65 -43.40
C VAL A 30 -40.91 27.62 -43.47
N ASP A 31 -41.43 28.05 -42.33
CA ASP A 31 -42.46 29.12 -42.25
C ASP A 31 -42.33 29.97 -40.99
N ASP A 32 -41.12 30.10 -40.42
CA ASP A 32 -40.89 30.93 -39.23
C ASP A 32 -39.58 31.75 -39.30
N HIS A 33 -39.15 32.13 -40.52
CA HIS A 33 -37.98 33.01 -40.72
C HIS A 33 -38.21 34.48 -40.32
N GLY A 34 -39.37 34.80 -39.71
CA GLY A 34 -39.69 36.15 -39.23
C GLY A 34 -39.24 36.46 -37.80
N SER A 35 -38.75 35.50 -37.01
CA SER A 35 -38.53 35.67 -35.56
C SER A 35 -37.08 35.56 -35.08
N LEU A 36 -36.09 35.67 -35.98
CA LEU A 36 -34.66 35.43 -35.73
C LEU A 36 -33.95 36.42 -34.77
N GLY A 37 -34.67 37.24 -34.02
CA GLY A 37 -34.07 38.20 -33.09
C GLY A 37 -34.96 38.63 -31.92
N LEU A 38 -36.05 37.94 -31.64
CA LEU A 38 -36.92 38.33 -30.53
C LEU A 38 -36.22 38.03 -29.19
N PRO A 39 -36.10 39.02 -28.28
CA PRO A 39 -35.58 38.78 -26.95
C PRO A 39 -36.57 37.90 -26.18
N ALA A 40 -36.26 36.62 -26.13
CA ALA A 40 -37.00 35.66 -25.33
C ALA A 40 -36.70 35.95 -23.84
N GLN A 41 -37.69 36.47 -23.13
CA GLN A 41 -37.63 36.58 -21.68
C GLN A 41 -37.47 35.17 -21.08
N TYR A 42 -36.55 35.01 -20.14
CA TYR A 42 -36.19 33.71 -19.58
C TYR A 42 -37.36 33.15 -18.74
N ARG A 43 -38.27 32.40 -19.37
CA ARG A 43 -39.56 32.05 -18.75
C ARG A 43 -39.54 30.73 -17.96
N SER A 44 -38.50 29.91 -18.08
CA SER A 44 -38.35 28.69 -17.27
C SER A 44 -36.90 28.21 -17.21
N ILE A 45 -36.56 27.46 -16.16
CA ILE A 45 -35.31 26.69 -16.07
C ILE A 45 -35.28 25.74 -17.26
N SER A 46 -34.23 25.80 -18.09
CA SER A 46 -34.14 24.88 -19.22
C SER A 46 -34.02 23.44 -18.71
N LEU A 47 -34.60 22.47 -19.43
CA LEU A 47 -34.42 21.06 -19.13
C LEU A 47 -32.93 20.66 -19.06
N LEU A 48 -32.07 21.40 -19.78
CA LEU A 48 -30.62 21.26 -19.75
C LEU A 48 -30.00 21.73 -18.43
N ASP A 49 -30.57 22.72 -17.73
CA ASP A 49 -30.08 23.13 -16.40
C ASP A 49 -30.40 22.05 -15.36
N TRP A 50 -31.62 21.49 -15.42
CA TRP A 50 -32.01 20.37 -14.57
C TRP A 50 -31.18 19.11 -14.82
N SER A 51 -30.91 18.77 -16.09
CA SER A 51 -30.09 17.61 -16.42
C SER A 51 -28.65 17.78 -15.92
N LEU A 52 -28.06 18.96 -16.01
CA LEU A 52 -26.71 19.21 -15.49
C LEU A 52 -26.63 19.14 -13.96
N ILE A 53 -27.64 19.61 -13.24
CA ILE A 53 -27.75 19.40 -11.79
C ILE A 53 -27.83 17.91 -11.50
N ALA A 54 -28.74 17.19 -12.16
CA ALA A 54 -28.94 15.77 -11.94
C ALA A 54 -27.66 14.96 -12.22
N ILE A 55 -26.97 15.24 -13.33
CA ILE A 55 -25.68 14.62 -13.68
C ILE A 55 -24.64 14.94 -12.61
N SER A 56 -24.49 16.21 -12.22
CA SER A 56 -23.50 16.61 -11.20
C SER A 56 -23.76 15.93 -9.85
N TRP A 57 -25.01 15.85 -9.39
CA TRP A 57 -25.36 15.19 -8.14
C TRP A 57 -25.20 13.67 -8.23
N THR A 58 -25.51 13.07 -9.37
CA THR A 58 -25.28 11.64 -9.60
C THR A 58 -23.79 11.31 -9.57
N CYS A 59 -22.94 12.11 -10.21
CA CYS A 59 -21.49 11.99 -10.13
C CYS A 59 -20.97 12.13 -8.69
N GLY A 60 -21.49 13.10 -7.93
CA GLY A 60 -21.15 13.28 -6.52
C GLY A 60 -21.55 12.06 -5.67
N GLY A 61 -22.76 11.54 -5.89
CA GLY A 61 -23.25 10.33 -5.22
C GLY A 61 -22.41 9.08 -5.55
N LEU A 62 -22.03 8.89 -6.81
CA LEU A 62 -21.15 7.78 -7.23
C LEU A 62 -19.74 7.91 -6.66
N ALA A 63 -19.19 9.13 -6.59
CA ALA A 63 -17.89 9.39 -5.98
C ALA A 63 -17.92 9.15 -4.46
N LEU A 64 -18.99 9.52 -3.77
CA LEU A 64 -19.17 9.17 -2.36
C LEU A 64 -19.32 7.66 -2.18
N LEU A 65 -20.12 7.01 -3.02
CA LEU A 65 -20.35 5.57 -2.95
C LEU A 65 -19.04 4.79 -3.14
N SER A 66 -18.18 5.21 -4.09
CA SER A 66 -16.91 4.52 -4.36
C SER A 66 -15.90 4.59 -3.21
N VAL A 67 -16.02 5.60 -2.34
CA VAL A 67 -15.12 5.84 -1.19
C VAL A 67 -15.71 5.31 0.12
N PHE A 68 -16.97 5.62 0.39
CA PHE A 68 -17.61 5.37 1.70
C PHE A 68 -18.26 4.00 1.82
N ASN A 69 -18.65 3.36 0.71
CA ASN A 69 -19.11 1.98 0.76
C ASN A 69 -17.91 1.04 0.87
N LEU A 70 -17.79 0.32 1.99
CA LEU A 70 -16.64 -0.55 2.28
C LEU A 70 -16.42 -1.62 1.20
N GLN A 71 -17.48 -2.25 0.71
CA GLN A 71 -17.38 -3.34 -0.28
C GLN A 71 -16.92 -2.82 -1.64
N ILE A 72 -17.43 -1.67 -2.07
CA ILE A 72 -17.02 -1.05 -3.33
C ILE A 72 -15.60 -0.51 -3.19
N ALA A 73 -15.28 0.13 -2.06
CA ALA A 73 -13.97 0.68 -1.79
C ALA A 73 -12.87 -0.39 -1.80
N THR A 74 -13.11 -1.53 -1.14
CA THR A 74 -12.16 -2.63 -1.16
C THR A 74 -12.08 -3.25 -2.54
N ARG A 75 -13.20 -3.48 -3.25
CA ARG A 75 -13.17 -4.06 -4.60
C ARG A 75 -12.44 -3.18 -5.61
N ILE A 76 -12.54 -1.86 -5.51
CA ILE A 76 -11.86 -0.92 -6.40
C ILE A 76 -10.38 -0.74 -6.03
N GLY A 77 -10.04 -0.59 -4.75
CA GLY A 77 -8.68 -0.29 -4.29
C GLY A 77 -8.29 1.19 -4.47
N GLN A 78 -7.27 1.67 -3.75
CA GLN A 78 -6.93 3.09 -3.69
C GLN A 78 -6.61 3.72 -5.06
N THR A 79 -5.81 3.03 -5.88
CA THR A 79 -5.37 3.55 -7.18
C THR A 79 -6.56 3.83 -8.10
N TYR A 80 -7.48 2.87 -8.21
CA TYR A 80 -8.66 3.04 -9.04
C TYR A 80 -9.69 3.99 -8.42
N GLN A 81 -9.77 4.08 -7.09
CA GLN A 81 -10.59 5.09 -6.42
C GLN A 81 -10.14 6.51 -6.78
N LEU A 82 -8.83 6.77 -6.77
CA LEU A 82 -8.27 8.07 -7.17
C LEU A 82 -8.65 8.42 -8.62
N ILE A 83 -8.56 7.45 -9.54
CA ILE A 83 -8.93 7.63 -10.96
C ILE A 83 -10.42 7.93 -11.10
N VAL A 84 -11.29 7.13 -10.47
CA VAL A 84 -12.75 7.29 -10.56
C VAL A 84 -13.20 8.61 -9.94
N VAL A 85 -12.71 8.96 -8.75
CA VAL A 85 -13.05 10.23 -8.08
C VAL A 85 -12.52 11.41 -8.89
N GLY A 86 -11.29 11.34 -9.40
CA GLY A 86 -10.73 12.38 -10.27
C GLY A 86 -11.54 12.59 -11.55
N PHE A 87 -11.96 11.52 -12.20
CA PHE A 87 -12.80 11.58 -13.40
C PHE A 87 -14.18 12.20 -13.10
N LEU A 88 -14.84 11.78 -12.02
CA LEU A 88 -16.14 12.32 -11.63
C LEU A 88 -16.05 13.79 -11.21
N LEU A 89 -14.96 14.20 -10.54
CA LEU A 89 -14.68 15.61 -10.21
C LEU A 89 -14.52 16.46 -11.48
N SER A 90 -13.85 15.96 -12.51
CA SER A 90 -13.73 16.66 -13.80
C SER A 90 -15.08 16.86 -14.49
N ILE A 91 -15.97 15.87 -14.47
CA ILE A 91 -17.34 16.01 -15.02
C ILE A 91 -18.12 17.07 -14.23
N MET A 92 -18.10 16.99 -12.89
CA MET A 92 -18.78 17.96 -12.04
C MET A 92 -18.25 19.39 -12.24
N ALA A 93 -16.93 19.54 -12.41
CA ALA A 93 -16.29 20.81 -12.72
C ALA A 93 -16.76 21.38 -14.07
N PHE A 94 -16.86 20.53 -15.10
CA PHE A 94 -17.40 20.93 -16.41
C PHE A 94 -18.85 21.41 -16.31
N CYS A 95 -19.71 20.68 -15.58
CA CYS A 95 -21.09 21.09 -15.33
C CYS A 95 -21.18 22.44 -14.61
N TRP A 96 -20.30 22.67 -13.62
CA TRP A 96 -20.22 23.92 -12.87
C TRP A 96 -19.75 25.08 -13.73
N GLN A 97 -18.61 24.93 -14.42
CA GLN A 97 -17.99 25.97 -15.23
C GLN A 97 -18.94 26.46 -16.33
N GLY A 98 -19.63 25.55 -17.02
CA GLY A 98 -20.61 25.92 -18.04
C GLY A 98 -21.78 26.75 -17.50
N ARG A 99 -22.12 26.62 -16.21
CA ARG A 99 -23.22 27.37 -15.58
C ARG A 99 -22.79 28.62 -14.84
N SER A 100 -21.63 28.60 -14.20
CA SER A 100 -21.08 29.77 -13.53
C SER A 100 -20.78 30.89 -14.54
N VAL A 101 -20.19 30.57 -15.71
CA VAL A 101 -19.88 31.57 -16.76
C VAL A 101 -21.11 32.37 -17.17
N LYS A 102 -22.23 31.71 -17.52
CA LYS A 102 -23.43 32.46 -17.92
C LYS A 102 -24.09 33.20 -16.75
N THR A 103 -23.88 32.72 -15.51
CA THR A 103 -24.39 33.41 -14.33
C THR A 103 -23.59 34.67 -14.05
N PHE A 104 -22.25 34.62 -14.15
CA PHE A 104 -21.39 35.80 -14.10
C PHE A 104 -21.71 36.78 -15.22
N PHE A 105 -21.97 36.28 -16.43
CA PHE A 105 -22.39 37.10 -17.56
C PHE A 105 -23.70 37.86 -17.26
N ALA A 106 -24.72 37.18 -16.75
CA ALA A 106 -25.99 37.81 -16.39
C ALA A 106 -25.84 38.83 -15.24
N ILE A 107 -25.05 38.50 -14.21
CA ILE A 107 -24.74 39.43 -13.10
C ILE A 107 -24.04 40.69 -13.62
N GLU A 108 -23.09 40.53 -14.54
CA GLU A 108 -22.33 41.66 -15.07
C GLU A 108 -23.22 42.59 -15.90
N ILE A 109 -24.14 42.06 -16.70
CA ILE A 109 -25.13 42.85 -17.46
C ILE A 109 -26.07 43.62 -16.53
N LEU A 110 -26.54 43.00 -15.46
CA LEU A 110 -27.46 43.64 -14.50
C LEU A 110 -26.83 44.77 -13.68
N ARG A 111 -25.50 44.82 -13.59
CA ARG A 111 -24.80 45.95 -12.96
C ARG A 111 -24.90 47.24 -13.76
N GLY A 112 -25.28 47.18 -15.05
CA GLY A 112 -25.48 48.35 -15.92
C GLY A 112 -24.20 49.13 -16.24
N ARG A 113 -23.03 48.62 -15.85
CA ARG A 113 -21.70 49.22 -16.11
C ARG A 113 -20.73 48.20 -16.69
N SER A 114 -21.24 47.30 -17.52
CA SER A 114 -20.45 46.21 -18.09
C SER A 114 -19.56 46.78 -19.19
N SER A 115 -18.25 46.60 -19.09
CA SER A 115 -17.38 46.86 -20.23
C SER A 115 -17.44 45.70 -21.22
N LEU A 116 -17.27 45.99 -22.51
CA LEU A 116 -17.14 44.98 -23.56
C LEU A 116 -16.01 44.00 -23.22
N GLN A 117 -14.91 44.51 -22.65
CA GLN A 117 -13.78 43.71 -22.18
C GLN A 117 -14.16 42.74 -21.04
N ASN A 118 -15.03 43.14 -20.11
CA ASN A 118 -15.52 42.25 -19.07
C ASN A 118 -16.36 41.11 -19.67
N LEU A 119 -17.25 41.44 -20.62
CA LEU A 119 -18.11 40.46 -21.27
C LEU A 119 -17.30 39.48 -22.13
N GLU A 120 -16.30 39.98 -22.86
CA GLU A 120 -15.36 39.16 -23.62
C GLU A 120 -14.55 38.24 -22.71
N ALA A 121 -14.01 38.75 -21.59
CA ALA A 121 -13.27 37.96 -20.61
C ALA A 121 -14.11 36.83 -20.02
N ILE A 122 -15.40 37.08 -19.74
CA ILE A 122 -16.32 36.03 -19.27
C ILE A 122 -16.56 34.97 -20.34
N LEU A 123 -16.85 35.39 -21.58
CA LEU A 123 -17.20 34.49 -22.67
C LEU A 123 -16.00 33.62 -23.11
N GLN A 124 -14.80 34.18 -23.11
CA GLN A 124 -13.56 33.47 -23.45
C GLN A 124 -12.92 32.77 -22.26
N LEU A 125 -13.44 32.97 -21.03
CA LEU A 125 -12.83 32.51 -19.78
C LEU A 125 -11.37 33.00 -19.62
N ASP A 126 -11.02 34.13 -20.23
CA ASP A 126 -9.66 34.67 -20.24
C ASP A 126 -9.49 35.74 -19.15
N CYS A 127 -8.65 35.44 -18.17
CA CYS A 127 -8.32 36.36 -17.08
C CYS A 127 -7.26 37.43 -17.46
N THR A 128 -6.65 37.32 -18.63
CA THR A 128 -5.53 38.17 -19.07
C THR A 128 -5.96 39.36 -19.93
N ILE A 129 -7.22 39.41 -20.38
CA ILE A 129 -7.74 40.49 -21.24
C ILE A 129 -7.55 41.86 -20.57
N SER A 130 -6.79 42.73 -21.24
CA SER A 130 -6.54 44.11 -20.81
C SER A 130 -7.84 44.91 -20.72
N GLY A 131 -8.02 45.68 -19.64
CA GLY A 131 -9.23 46.49 -19.43
C GLY A 131 -10.37 45.76 -18.72
N ALA A 132 -10.27 44.44 -18.52
CA ALA A 132 -11.21 43.74 -17.65
C ALA A 132 -11.01 44.11 -16.18
N SER A 133 -12.11 44.24 -15.43
CA SER A 133 -12.09 44.60 -14.01
C SER A 133 -11.34 43.56 -13.17
N PHE A 134 -10.60 44.01 -12.16
CA PHE A 134 -9.80 43.12 -11.30
C PHE A 134 -10.67 42.07 -10.60
N MET A 135 -11.85 42.48 -10.08
CA MET A 135 -12.79 41.56 -9.42
C MET A 135 -13.24 40.44 -10.36
N LEU A 136 -13.50 40.77 -11.63
CA LEU A 136 -13.90 39.76 -12.61
C LEU A 136 -12.74 38.80 -12.91
N ARG A 137 -11.53 39.32 -13.15
CA ARG A 137 -10.34 38.49 -13.36
C ARG A 137 -10.08 37.54 -12.19
N ALA A 138 -10.21 38.04 -10.95
CA ALA A 138 -10.08 37.22 -9.76
C ALA A 138 -11.16 36.12 -9.69
N SER A 139 -12.41 36.43 -10.08
CA SER A 139 -13.49 35.44 -10.13
C SER A 139 -13.30 34.37 -11.22
N LEU A 140 -12.79 34.75 -12.40
CA LEU A 140 -12.47 33.82 -13.49
C LEU A 140 -11.26 32.95 -13.14
N LEU A 141 -10.23 33.54 -12.53
CA LEU A 141 -9.07 32.81 -12.02
C LEU A 141 -9.52 31.81 -10.95
N PHE A 142 -10.38 32.21 -10.02
CA PHE A 142 -10.96 31.30 -9.04
C PHE A 142 -11.75 30.18 -9.72
N LEU A 143 -12.58 30.49 -10.72
CA LEU A 143 -13.35 29.50 -11.46
C LEU A 143 -12.47 28.44 -12.12
N LEU A 144 -11.30 28.84 -12.62
CA LEU A 144 -10.33 27.94 -13.26
C LEU A 144 -9.45 27.19 -12.23
N ALA A 145 -9.02 27.87 -11.16
CA ALA A 145 -8.15 27.30 -10.13
C ALA A 145 -8.90 26.36 -9.17
N PHE A 146 -10.19 26.58 -8.94
CA PHE A 146 -10.96 25.84 -7.94
C PHE A 146 -11.06 24.33 -8.23
N PRO A 147 -11.38 23.87 -9.47
CA PRO A 147 -11.39 22.44 -9.79
C PRO A 147 -10.01 21.78 -9.69
N LEU A 148 -8.94 22.53 -10.02
CA LEU A 148 -7.56 22.08 -9.85
C LEU A 148 -7.22 21.93 -8.36
N GLY A 149 -7.62 22.90 -7.54
CA GLY A 149 -7.47 22.86 -6.09
C GLY A 149 -8.19 21.65 -5.48
N LEU A 150 -9.42 21.36 -5.90
CA LEU A 150 -10.14 20.16 -5.48
C LEU A 150 -9.44 18.87 -5.92
N SER A 151 -8.86 18.87 -7.13
CA SER A 151 -8.12 17.74 -7.68
C SER A 151 -6.85 17.40 -6.88
N ILE A 152 -6.24 18.41 -6.26
CA ILE A 152 -5.12 18.24 -5.32
C ILE A 152 -5.65 17.85 -3.94
N ALA A 153 -6.71 18.52 -3.48
CA ALA A 153 -7.28 18.32 -2.15
C ALA A 153 -7.73 16.87 -1.92
N TYR A 154 -8.43 16.23 -2.86
CA TYR A 154 -8.90 14.85 -2.65
C TYR A 154 -7.73 13.85 -2.56
N LYS A 155 -6.61 14.11 -3.25
CA LYS A 155 -5.42 13.25 -3.22
C LYS A 155 -4.71 13.28 -1.86
N SER A 156 -4.88 14.34 -1.08
CA SER A 156 -4.35 14.42 0.30
C SER A 156 -4.98 13.38 1.24
N PHE A 157 -6.11 12.79 0.85
CA PHE A 157 -6.79 11.71 1.59
C PHE A 157 -6.31 10.31 1.20
N ALA A 158 -5.20 10.18 0.47
CA ALA A 158 -4.53 8.90 0.20
C ALA A 158 -4.02 8.21 1.49
N GLY A 159 -3.82 6.88 1.42
CA GLY A 159 -3.23 6.08 2.51
C GLY A 159 -4.20 5.73 3.64
N GLY A 160 -5.50 5.63 3.34
CA GLY A 160 -6.45 4.99 4.23
C GLY A 160 -6.31 3.46 4.16
N ARG A 161 -6.80 2.76 5.18
CA ARG A 161 -6.81 1.30 5.22
C ARG A 161 -8.22 0.81 5.48
N SER A 162 -8.67 -0.13 4.67
CA SER A 162 -9.93 -0.84 4.86
C SER A 162 -9.63 -2.29 5.19
N VAL A 163 -10.31 -2.81 6.22
CA VAL A 163 -10.20 -4.22 6.62
C VAL A 163 -11.52 -4.89 6.27
N THR A 164 -11.44 -5.97 5.49
CA THR A 164 -12.57 -6.86 5.24
C THR A 164 -12.24 -8.22 5.82
N ARG A 165 -13.13 -8.73 6.66
CA ARG A 165 -13.05 -10.11 7.13
C ARG A 165 -13.45 -11.03 5.97
N ASP A 166 -12.54 -11.92 5.60
CA ASP A 166 -12.87 -13.05 4.73
C ASP A 166 -13.53 -14.15 5.56
N ALA A 167 -14.19 -15.11 4.90
CA ALA A 167 -14.76 -16.25 5.60
C ALA A 167 -13.67 -17.02 6.37
N ASP A 168 -14.04 -17.58 7.52
CA ASP A 168 -13.15 -18.45 8.27
C ASP A 168 -12.81 -19.66 7.39
N ARG A 169 -11.51 -19.96 7.22
CA ARG A 169 -11.02 -21.04 6.36
C ARG A 169 -10.35 -22.10 7.21
N ARG A 170 -10.54 -23.36 6.82
CA ARG A 170 -9.73 -24.46 7.35
C ARG A 170 -8.41 -24.47 6.59
N MET A 171 -7.33 -24.21 7.31
CA MET A 171 -5.96 -24.23 6.78
C MET A 171 -5.15 -25.30 7.51
N GLN A 172 -4.16 -25.84 6.82
CA GLN A 172 -3.23 -26.80 7.36
C GLN A 172 -2.05 -26.06 7.98
N TYR A 173 -1.63 -26.53 9.14
CA TYR A 173 -0.52 -25.99 9.93
C TYR A 173 0.44 -27.11 10.33
N GLY A 174 1.68 -26.74 10.59
CA GLY A 174 2.68 -27.63 11.15
C GLY A 174 4.03 -26.95 11.31
N ILE A 175 5.02 -27.71 11.76
CA ILE A 175 6.41 -27.27 11.88
C ILE A 175 6.99 -27.10 10.47
N THR A 176 6.75 -25.96 9.85
CA THR A 176 7.10 -25.70 8.45
C THR A 176 7.85 -24.37 8.26
N PRO A 177 8.86 -24.31 7.38
CA PRO A 177 9.44 -23.06 6.89
C PRO A 177 8.45 -22.13 6.19
N PRO A 178 8.82 -20.86 5.99
CA PRO A 178 8.13 -20.01 5.03
C PRO A 178 8.24 -20.58 3.60
N PRO A 179 7.24 -20.30 2.75
CA PRO A 179 7.26 -20.64 1.33
C PRO A 179 8.59 -20.36 0.63
N GLY A 180 9.12 -21.37 -0.08
CA GLY A 180 10.32 -21.23 -0.92
C GLY A 180 11.67 -21.43 -0.20
N THR A 181 11.69 -21.58 1.13
CA THR A 181 12.92 -21.92 1.89
C THR A 181 12.99 -23.41 2.26
N GLN A 182 12.03 -24.19 1.76
CA GLN A 182 11.95 -25.62 1.97
C GLN A 182 13.18 -26.30 1.36
N ASN A 183 13.74 -27.24 2.12
CA ASN A 183 14.68 -28.24 1.62
C ASN A 183 16.16 -27.84 1.45
N SER A 184 16.64 -26.84 2.19
CA SER A 184 18.06 -26.48 2.20
C SER A 184 18.77 -26.93 3.48
N GLY A 185 19.89 -27.65 3.35
CA GLY A 185 20.93 -27.76 4.39
C GLY A 185 20.56 -28.42 5.72
N TYR A 186 19.76 -29.50 5.75
CA TYR A 186 19.48 -30.28 6.99
C TYR A 186 18.95 -29.45 8.17
N GLY A 187 18.22 -28.36 7.88
CA GLY A 187 17.67 -27.46 8.89
C GLY A 187 18.52 -26.23 9.17
N LEU A 188 19.74 -26.13 8.66
CA LEU A 188 20.58 -24.94 8.82
C LEU A 188 19.96 -23.70 8.17
N SER A 189 19.28 -23.85 7.03
CA SER A 189 18.57 -22.72 6.40
C SER A 189 17.35 -22.28 7.22
N LEU A 190 16.67 -23.24 7.87
CA LEU A 190 15.54 -22.97 8.75
C LEU A 190 16.01 -22.24 10.02
N PHE A 191 17.14 -22.70 10.54
CA PHE A 191 17.81 -22.09 11.67
C PHE A 191 18.19 -20.64 11.35
N SER A 192 18.87 -20.40 10.22
CA SER A 192 19.32 -19.06 9.86
C SER A 192 18.16 -18.11 9.56
N ASP A 193 17.14 -18.54 8.80
CA ASP A 193 15.98 -17.72 8.49
C ASP A 193 15.22 -17.26 9.75
N THR A 194 15.16 -18.15 10.75
CA THR A 194 14.43 -17.85 11.99
C THR A 194 15.29 -17.07 13.00
N PHE A 195 16.56 -17.44 13.17
CA PHE A 195 17.42 -16.87 14.20
C PHE A 195 18.08 -15.54 13.78
N LEU A 196 18.51 -15.40 12.52
CA LEU A 196 19.26 -14.19 12.07
C LEU A 196 18.49 -12.88 12.30
N PRO A 197 17.17 -12.78 12.04
CA PRO A 197 16.42 -11.56 12.33
C PRO A 197 16.48 -11.17 13.81
N TYR A 198 16.35 -12.14 14.72
CA TYR A 198 16.46 -11.89 16.15
C TYR A 198 17.87 -11.52 16.56
N TRP A 199 18.87 -12.23 16.04
CA TRP A 199 20.27 -11.92 16.33
C TRP A 199 20.67 -10.49 15.93
N SER A 200 20.07 -9.96 14.86
CA SER A 200 20.32 -8.60 14.39
C SER A 200 19.73 -7.50 15.28
N ASP A 201 18.57 -7.75 15.90
CA ASP A 201 17.85 -6.79 16.75
C ASP A 201 17.05 -7.52 17.84
N PRO A 202 17.73 -8.07 18.87
CA PRO A 202 17.08 -8.91 19.88
C PRO A 202 16.24 -8.05 20.83
N LYS A 203 14.93 -8.22 20.74
CA LYS A 203 13.89 -7.57 21.52
C LYS A 203 12.89 -8.61 21.99
N TYR A 204 12.20 -8.28 23.07
CA TYR A 204 11.20 -9.13 23.69
C TYR A 204 9.79 -8.65 23.34
N GLN A 205 8.81 -9.53 23.52
CA GLN A 205 7.42 -9.33 23.09
C GLN A 205 7.33 -8.99 21.59
N GLN A 206 8.16 -9.65 20.79
CA GLN A 206 8.28 -9.39 19.36
C GLN A 206 8.38 -10.69 18.55
N ALA A 207 7.74 -10.69 17.39
CA ALA A 207 7.82 -11.76 16.41
C ALA A 207 9.03 -11.57 15.47
N TYR A 208 9.63 -12.69 15.08
CA TYR A 208 10.79 -12.77 14.20
C TYR A 208 10.56 -13.83 13.13
N GLY A 209 10.84 -13.46 11.89
CA GLY A 209 10.68 -14.36 10.74
C GLY A 209 9.26 -14.90 10.60
N TYR A 210 9.15 -16.19 10.29
CA TYR A 210 7.88 -16.86 10.01
C TYR A 210 7.22 -17.52 11.23
N SER A 211 8.00 -17.93 12.22
CA SER A 211 7.54 -18.81 13.30
C SER A 211 7.94 -18.35 14.71
N MET A 212 8.97 -17.52 14.89
CA MET A 212 9.51 -17.26 16.22
C MET A 212 8.84 -16.08 16.92
N TRP A 213 8.45 -16.30 18.17
CA TRP A 213 8.01 -15.28 19.13
C TRP A 213 8.97 -15.26 20.32
N SER A 214 9.66 -14.14 20.52
CA SER A 214 10.48 -13.92 21.70
C SER A 214 9.65 -13.23 22.77
N ASP A 215 9.25 -13.94 23.81
CA ASP A 215 8.41 -13.40 24.89
C ASP A 215 9.29 -12.67 25.93
N SER A 216 10.38 -13.30 26.34
CA SER A 216 11.37 -12.76 27.28
C SER A 216 12.75 -13.36 27.03
N ALA A 217 13.77 -12.92 27.77
CA ALA A 217 15.12 -13.49 27.71
C ALA A 217 15.14 -15.00 28.02
N THR A 218 14.19 -15.46 28.81
CA THR A 218 14.10 -16.83 29.30
C THR A 218 13.01 -17.63 28.61
N ARG A 219 12.26 -17.07 27.66
CA ARG A 219 11.15 -17.76 27.00
C ARG A 219 11.02 -17.38 25.54
N VAL A 220 11.10 -18.39 24.68
CA VAL A 220 10.91 -18.25 23.23
C VAL A 220 10.00 -19.36 22.73
N ALA A 221 9.08 -19.03 21.84
CA ALA A 221 8.19 -19.98 21.21
C ALA A 221 8.37 -19.97 19.69
N LEU A 222 8.47 -21.15 19.08
CA LEU A 222 8.42 -21.32 17.63
C LEU A 222 7.09 -21.95 17.24
N LEU A 223 6.22 -21.13 16.67
CA LEU A 223 4.87 -21.48 16.27
C LEU A 223 4.87 -22.29 14.98
N ASP A 224 3.94 -23.22 14.91
CA ASP A 224 3.61 -23.90 13.66
C ASP A 224 3.04 -22.89 12.67
N GLY A 225 3.67 -22.84 11.49
CA GLY A 225 3.24 -21.98 10.41
C GLY A 225 2.16 -22.64 9.55
N PRO A 226 1.35 -21.85 8.85
CA PRO A 226 0.48 -22.39 7.80
C PRO A 226 1.32 -23.03 6.68
N LEU A 227 0.82 -24.10 6.07
CA LEU A 227 1.54 -24.82 5.01
C LEU A 227 1.67 -23.99 3.73
N ASP A 228 2.71 -24.26 2.95
CA ASP A 228 3.05 -23.52 1.73
C ASP A 228 1.95 -23.54 0.67
N LYS A 229 1.26 -24.66 0.51
CA LYS A 229 0.12 -24.75 -0.43
C LYS A 229 -0.97 -23.75 -0.08
N ASP A 230 -1.34 -23.66 1.19
CA ASP A 230 -2.40 -22.77 1.65
C ASP A 230 -1.96 -21.31 1.65
N ILE A 231 -0.71 -21.03 2.01
CA ILE A 231 -0.15 -19.68 1.93
C ILE A 231 -0.03 -19.21 0.49
N ARG A 232 0.49 -20.03 -0.44
CA ARG A 232 0.56 -19.65 -1.86
C ARG A 232 -0.82 -19.43 -2.44
N ALA A 233 -1.77 -20.32 -2.19
CA ALA A 233 -3.15 -20.14 -2.64
C ALA A 233 -3.76 -18.83 -2.09
N PHE A 234 -3.44 -18.47 -0.84
CA PHE A 234 -3.85 -17.20 -0.27
C PHE A 234 -3.12 -15.99 -0.91
N GLN A 235 -1.80 -16.07 -1.09
CA GLN A 235 -0.98 -15.05 -1.73
C GLN A 235 -1.42 -14.76 -3.17
N ASP A 236 -1.73 -15.81 -3.94
CA ASP A 236 -2.24 -15.72 -5.31
C ASP A 236 -3.62 -15.06 -5.36
N SER A 237 -4.42 -15.21 -4.30
CA SER A 237 -5.73 -14.55 -4.18
C SER A 237 -5.66 -13.06 -3.83
N LEU A 238 -4.55 -12.60 -3.25
CA LEU A 238 -4.33 -11.19 -2.91
C LEU A 238 -4.02 -10.37 -4.18
N ARG A 239 -4.44 -9.11 -4.23
CA ARG A 239 -3.96 -8.13 -5.22
C ARG A 239 -2.64 -7.50 -4.80
N ALA A 240 -2.00 -6.79 -5.73
CA ALA A 240 -0.70 -6.15 -5.49
C ALA A 240 -0.75 -5.08 -4.39
N ASP A 241 -1.90 -4.46 -4.17
CA ASP A 241 -2.17 -3.43 -3.16
C ASP A 241 -2.84 -3.99 -1.88
N GLN A 242 -2.85 -5.32 -1.72
CA GLN A 242 -3.49 -5.99 -0.59
C GLN A 242 -2.47 -6.73 0.27
N ALA A 243 -2.75 -6.77 1.57
CA ALA A 243 -2.10 -7.62 2.54
C ALA A 243 -3.17 -8.40 3.30
N GLY A 244 -2.90 -9.66 3.59
CA GLY A 244 -3.73 -10.51 4.43
C GLY A 244 -3.16 -10.62 5.84
N VAL A 245 -4.03 -10.73 6.83
CA VAL A 245 -3.68 -11.13 8.19
C VAL A 245 -4.41 -12.43 8.48
N ILE A 246 -3.65 -13.45 8.87
CA ILE A 246 -4.16 -14.77 9.22
C ILE A 246 -4.03 -14.91 10.73
N GLU A 247 -5.12 -15.19 11.43
CA GLU A 247 -5.13 -15.54 12.84
C GLU A 247 -5.58 -16.98 13.03
N ALA A 248 -4.79 -17.79 13.73
CA ALA A 248 -5.16 -19.18 14.03
C ALA A 248 -4.62 -19.65 15.37
N THR A 249 -5.28 -20.65 15.93
CA THR A 249 -4.80 -21.36 17.12
C THR A 249 -3.94 -22.53 16.68
N VAL A 250 -2.65 -22.45 16.98
CA VAL A 250 -1.61 -23.38 16.56
C VAL A 250 -0.85 -23.93 17.76
N SER A 251 -0.16 -25.04 17.55
CA SER A 251 0.85 -25.54 18.46
C SER A 251 2.15 -24.77 18.25
N ALA A 252 2.98 -24.71 19.29
CA ALA A 252 4.28 -24.09 19.25
C ALA A 252 5.26 -24.87 20.14
N VAL A 253 6.50 -24.96 19.68
CA VAL A 253 7.62 -25.44 20.50
C VAL A 253 8.10 -24.26 21.35
N GLN A 254 7.79 -24.31 22.64
CA GLN A 254 8.23 -23.33 23.62
C GLN A 254 9.48 -23.83 24.34
N THR A 255 10.48 -22.98 24.42
CA THR A 255 11.69 -23.20 25.22
C THR A 255 11.73 -22.20 26.35
N ASP A 256 11.83 -22.71 27.57
CA ASP A 256 12.01 -21.94 28.80
C ASP A 256 13.42 -22.19 29.38
N LEU A 257 14.13 -21.14 29.76
CA LEU A 257 15.37 -21.23 30.52
C LEU A 257 15.05 -21.63 31.97
N VAL A 258 15.63 -22.72 32.42
CA VAL A 258 15.53 -23.20 33.81
C VAL A 258 16.64 -22.53 34.60
N VAL A 259 16.26 -21.53 35.40
CA VAL A 259 17.20 -20.68 36.17
C VAL A 259 17.66 -21.37 37.46
N GLU A 260 16.81 -22.22 38.04
CA GLU A 260 17.09 -22.90 39.31
C GLU A 260 16.82 -24.39 39.14
N TRP A 261 17.88 -25.18 39.23
CA TRP A 261 17.81 -26.63 39.25
C TRP A 261 17.58 -27.08 40.69
N ASP A 262 16.45 -27.70 40.99
CA ASP A 262 16.32 -28.49 42.21
C ASP A 262 16.89 -29.89 41.91
N ASP A 263 17.98 -30.26 42.58
CA ASP A 263 18.64 -31.57 42.48
C ASP A 263 17.66 -32.75 42.64
N ARG A 264 16.49 -32.52 43.26
CA ARG A 264 15.44 -33.52 43.46
C ARG A 264 14.50 -33.71 42.26
N THR A 265 14.54 -32.79 41.29
CA THR A 265 13.65 -32.77 40.12
C THR A 265 14.32 -33.22 38.83
N LEU A 266 15.62 -33.55 38.87
CA LEU A 266 16.25 -34.29 37.78
C LEU A 266 15.41 -35.54 37.54
N PRO A 267 14.75 -35.66 36.36
CA PRO A 267 14.25 -36.95 35.95
C PRO A 267 15.42 -37.93 36.07
N ASP A 268 15.17 -39.19 36.39
CA ASP A 268 16.16 -40.23 36.10
C ASP A 268 16.40 -40.17 34.59
N ILE A 269 17.33 -39.32 34.16
CA ILE A 269 17.73 -39.20 32.77
C ILE A 269 18.42 -40.53 32.53
N ASP A 270 17.67 -41.47 31.94
CA ASP A 270 18.26 -42.71 31.51
C ASP A 270 19.32 -42.34 30.48
N THR A 271 20.56 -42.33 30.94
CA THR A 271 21.73 -42.00 30.12
C THR A 271 21.81 -42.89 28.88
N ASN A 272 21.09 -44.02 28.84
CA ASN A 272 20.94 -44.87 27.66
C ASN A 272 19.97 -44.31 26.61
N GLU A 273 18.89 -43.63 27.00
CA GLU A 273 18.01 -42.92 26.06
C GLU A 273 18.70 -41.72 25.43
N LEU A 274 19.41 -40.92 26.24
CA LEU A 274 20.20 -39.80 25.72
C LEU A 274 21.31 -40.31 24.76
N ARG A 275 21.96 -41.42 25.11
CA ARG A 275 22.90 -42.11 24.20
C ARG A 275 22.23 -42.62 22.94
N SER A 276 21.03 -43.19 23.00
CA SER A 276 20.32 -43.66 21.79
C SER A 276 19.95 -42.49 20.87
N TRP A 277 19.54 -41.36 21.44
CA TRP A 277 19.20 -40.13 20.72
C TRP A 277 20.41 -39.48 20.05
N LEU A 278 21.58 -39.54 20.70
CA LEU A 278 22.87 -39.13 20.14
C LEU A 278 23.50 -40.18 19.20
N GLY A 279 22.79 -41.28 18.89
CA GLY A 279 23.24 -42.30 17.93
C GLY A 279 24.22 -43.34 18.49
N TYR A 280 24.34 -43.46 19.80
CA TYR A 280 25.31 -44.33 20.49
C TYR A 280 24.74 -45.69 20.96
N GLY A 281 23.46 -45.97 20.72
CA GLY A 281 22.77 -47.12 21.31
C GLY A 281 22.44 -48.27 20.34
N SER A 282 23.45 -48.94 19.78
CA SER A 282 23.32 -50.32 19.27
C SER A 282 24.71 -50.89 19.05
N SER A 283 25.05 -51.92 19.82
CA SER A 283 26.25 -52.75 19.64
C SER A 283 26.17 -53.67 18.40
N ASN A 284 25.09 -53.60 17.62
CA ASN A 284 25.13 -54.12 16.26
C ASN A 284 25.83 -53.10 15.38
N TYR A 285 26.96 -53.56 14.84
CA TYR A 285 27.90 -52.94 13.93
C TYR A 285 27.31 -52.43 12.59
N ASP A 286 26.02 -52.11 12.55
CA ASP A 286 25.41 -51.23 11.54
C ASP A 286 25.31 -49.81 12.11
N SER A 287 26.40 -49.37 12.76
CA SER A 287 26.71 -47.95 12.82
C SER A 287 26.55 -47.42 11.41
N TRP A 288 25.64 -46.46 11.24
CA TRP A 288 25.48 -45.64 10.07
C TRP A 288 26.76 -45.66 9.24
N ASN A 289 26.74 -46.38 8.12
CA ASN A 289 27.88 -46.43 7.22
C ASN A 289 27.91 -45.10 6.46
N ASN A 290 28.01 -43.99 7.21
CA ASN A 290 28.32 -42.65 6.76
C ASN A 290 29.68 -42.63 6.07
N THR A 291 30.48 -43.70 6.16
CA THR A 291 31.64 -43.96 5.30
C THR A 291 31.27 -44.07 3.82
N GLU A 292 30.11 -44.61 3.43
CA GLU A 292 29.71 -44.68 2.01
C GLU A 292 29.14 -43.34 1.51
N LEU A 293 28.47 -42.56 2.37
CA LEU A 293 28.02 -41.20 2.06
C LEU A 293 29.19 -40.21 2.01
N LEU A 294 30.18 -40.37 2.90
CA LEU A 294 31.45 -39.64 2.89
C LEU A 294 32.33 -40.07 1.71
N LYS A 295 32.37 -41.35 1.32
CA LYS A 295 33.06 -41.81 0.10
C LYS A 295 32.38 -41.32 -1.18
N ALA A 296 31.05 -41.31 -1.24
CA ALA A 296 30.30 -40.79 -2.38
C ALA A 296 30.44 -39.26 -2.53
N TYR A 297 30.62 -38.54 -1.41
CA TYR A 297 30.84 -37.09 -1.40
C TYR A 297 32.32 -36.73 -1.66
N LEU A 298 33.28 -37.49 -1.12
CA LEU A 298 34.72 -37.27 -1.31
C LEU A 298 35.24 -37.76 -2.67
N GLN A 299 34.53 -38.63 -3.39
CA GLN A 299 34.90 -39.02 -4.76
C GLN A 299 34.39 -38.03 -5.82
N GLY A 300 33.67 -36.95 -5.43
CA GLY A 300 32.93 -36.10 -6.36
C GLY A 300 33.33 -34.62 -6.46
N SER A 301 34.20 -34.06 -5.61
CA SER A 301 34.51 -32.63 -5.69
C SER A 301 35.82 -32.24 -5.00
N GLU A 302 36.86 -31.95 -5.79
CA GLU A 302 38.10 -31.27 -5.36
C GLU A 302 37.91 -29.74 -5.25
N ALA A 303 36.78 -29.24 -4.74
CA ALA A 303 36.58 -27.80 -4.57
C ALA A 303 36.03 -27.43 -3.19
N ASP A 304 36.88 -26.77 -2.41
CA ASP A 304 36.64 -25.91 -1.26
C ASP A 304 35.18 -25.74 -0.83
N THR A 305 34.74 -26.51 0.18
CA THR A 305 33.61 -26.13 1.03
C THR A 305 33.80 -26.65 2.46
N ASN A 306 33.92 -25.73 3.42
CA ASN A 306 33.87 -26.02 4.85
C ASN A 306 32.41 -26.24 5.28
N PHE A 307 32.03 -27.48 5.61
CA PHE A 307 30.74 -27.78 6.25
C PHE A 307 30.98 -28.48 7.60
N LEU A 308 30.34 -27.95 8.65
CA LEU A 308 30.43 -28.44 10.02
C LEU A 308 29.45 -29.61 10.24
N TYR A 309 29.97 -30.82 10.43
CA TYR A 309 29.22 -32.01 10.85
C TYR A 309 29.18 -32.04 12.39
N LEU A 310 27.98 -31.94 12.98
CA LEU A 310 27.77 -32.29 14.40
C LEU A 310 27.51 -33.79 14.48
N ASP A 311 28.57 -34.57 14.31
CA ASP A 311 28.64 -35.97 14.75
C ASP A 311 29.46 -35.98 16.05
N CYS A 312 28.95 -36.61 17.11
CA CYS A 312 29.71 -36.85 18.34
C CYS A 312 30.67 -38.03 18.16
N ARG A 313 31.43 -38.02 17.07
CA ARG A 313 32.73 -38.67 16.99
C ARG A 313 33.74 -37.62 16.60
N VAL A 314 34.87 -37.64 17.29
CA VAL A 314 36.09 -36.94 16.92
C VAL A 314 36.34 -37.11 15.42
N VAL A 315 35.95 -36.13 14.60
CA VAL A 315 36.58 -35.94 13.29
C VAL A 315 37.86 -35.20 13.61
N SER A 316 38.91 -35.98 13.87
CA SER A 316 40.25 -35.46 13.68
C SER A 316 40.40 -35.26 12.17
N ILE A 317 40.15 -34.04 11.67
CA ILE A 317 40.70 -33.65 10.38
C ILE A 317 42.19 -33.49 10.62
N ALA A 318 42.88 -34.63 10.69
CA ALA A 318 44.27 -34.64 10.31
C ALA A 318 44.25 -34.39 8.80
N CYS A 319 44.63 -33.18 8.37
CA CYS A 319 45.28 -33.03 7.07
C CYS A 319 46.53 -33.92 7.13
N CYS A 320 46.36 -35.22 6.91
CA CYS A 320 47.45 -36.09 6.56
C CYS A 320 47.85 -35.65 5.16
N CYS A 321 48.80 -34.72 5.08
CA CYS A 321 49.70 -34.65 3.94
C CYS A 321 50.38 -36.03 3.85
N TYR A 322 49.74 -36.94 3.12
CA TYR A 322 50.28 -38.26 2.88
C TYR A 322 51.43 -38.10 1.89
N GLY A 323 52.65 -38.10 2.42
CA GLY A 323 53.88 -38.23 1.64
C GLY A 323 54.58 -36.92 1.31
N GLY A 324 55.43 -36.46 2.22
CA GLY A 324 56.43 -35.43 1.93
C GLY A 324 56.68 -34.56 3.16
N GLY A 325 57.84 -34.74 3.79
CA GLY A 325 58.19 -34.10 5.07
C GLY A 325 57.93 -32.59 5.09
N CYS A 326 56.98 -32.18 5.92
CA CYS A 326 56.90 -30.79 6.37
C CYS A 326 57.96 -30.58 7.47
N PRO A 327 58.81 -29.54 7.39
CA PRO A 327 59.69 -29.16 8.48
C PRO A 327 58.86 -28.80 9.73
N ALA A 328 59.32 -29.21 10.91
CA ALA A 328 58.62 -29.03 12.18
C ALA A 328 58.34 -27.56 12.57
N ASP A 329 58.83 -26.59 11.80
CA ASP A 329 58.86 -25.18 12.19
C ASP A 329 57.91 -24.28 11.37
N SER A 330 57.13 -24.83 10.43
CA SER A 330 56.27 -24.03 9.52
C SER A 330 54.76 -24.13 9.75
N VAL A 331 54.28 -24.82 10.79
CA VAL A 331 52.87 -24.69 11.22
C VAL A 331 52.74 -23.44 12.11
N SER A 332 52.85 -22.28 11.48
CA SER A 332 52.57 -21.00 12.10
C SER A 332 51.08 -20.85 12.41
N ARG A 333 50.73 -21.13 13.66
CA ARG A 333 50.07 -20.19 14.60
C ARG A 333 48.62 -19.73 14.41
N ASN A 334 47.77 -20.31 13.55
CA ASN A 334 46.33 -19.95 13.61
C ASN A 334 45.37 -21.10 13.26
N THR A 335 45.70 -22.33 13.65
CA THR A 335 44.72 -23.43 13.66
C THR A 335 44.36 -23.70 15.12
N PHE A 336 43.27 -23.11 15.59
CA PHE A 336 42.69 -23.45 16.89
C PHE A 336 42.13 -24.87 16.79
N PHE A 337 42.90 -25.84 17.28
CA PHE A 337 42.38 -27.18 17.53
C PHE A 337 41.49 -27.10 18.78
N LEU A 338 40.18 -26.97 18.59
CA LEU A 338 39.19 -27.34 19.60
C LEU A 338 39.20 -28.87 19.75
N THR A 339 40.26 -29.39 20.35
CA THR A 339 40.23 -30.73 20.92
C THR A 339 39.44 -30.62 22.20
N SER A 340 38.13 -30.86 22.13
CA SER A 340 37.40 -31.26 23.34
C SER A 340 38.10 -32.51 23.83
N HIS A 341 38.79 -32.42 24.96
CA HIS A 341 39.50 -33.51 25.59
C HIS A 341 38.47 -34.53 26.09
N ALA A 342 37.87 -35.31 25.19
CA ALA A 342 36.93 -36.37 25.51
C ALA A 342 37.63 -37.59 26.16
N ASP A 343 38.96 -37.57 26.25
CA ASP A 343 39.75 -38.56 27.00
C ASP A 343 39.77 -38.30 28.52
N THR A 344 39.34 -37.13 29.00
CA THR A 344 38.91 -37.03 30.40
C THR A 344 37.51 -37.60 30.48
N LYS A 345 37.44 -38.90 30.69
CA LYS A 345 36.24 -39.57 31.20
C LYS A 345 35.63 -38.70 32.31
N TRP A 346 34.48 -38.08 32.05
CA TRP A 346 33.62 -37.41 33.04
C TRP A 346 33.01 -38.45 34.00
N THR A 347 33.83 -39.37 34.51
CA THR A 347 33.40 -40.53 35.31
C THR A 347 33.59 -40.27 36.80
N GLY A 348 34.23 -39.17 37.18
CA GLY A 348 34.34 -38.74 38.57
C GLY A 348 33.10 -37.94 38.99
N PRO A 349 32.47 -38.22 40.14
CA PRO A 349 31.32 -37.47 40.66
C PRO A 349 31.54 -35.95 40.66
N GLN A 350 32.74 -35.50 41.04
CA GLN A 350 33.12 -34.08 41.09
C GLN A 350 33.11 -33.38 39.72
N GLN A 351 33.39 -34.11 38.63
CA GLN A 351 33.38 -33.54 37.29
C GLN A 351 31.95 -33.44 36.75
N LEU A 352 31.10 -34.42 37.10
CA LEU A 352 29.69 -34.38 36.78
C LEU A 352 28.99 -33.23 37.51
N ASP A 353 29.32 -33.00 38.78
CA ASP A 353 28.84 -31.84 39.56
C ASP A 353 29.31 -30.52 38.91
N ALA A 354 30.58 -30.44 38.50
CA ALA A 354 31.11 -29.27 37.80
C ALA A 354 30.40 -29.02 36.46
N PHE A 355 30.00 -30.08 35.74
CA PHE A 355 29.23 -29.99 34.52
C PHE A 355 27.83 -29.43 34.79
N PHE A 356 27.08 -30.00 35.74
CA PHE A 356 25.73 -29.55 36.07
C PHE A 356 25.72 -28.12 36.63
N HIS A 357 26.73 -27.74 37.41
CA HIS A 357 26.91 -26.35 37.86
C HIS A 357 27.21 -25.36 36.75
N ALA A 358 27.80 -25.80 35.63
CA ALA A 358 28.14 -24.95 34.49
C ALA A 358 27.10 -24.98 33.36
N ALA A 359 26.26 -26.01 33.30
CA ALA A 359 25.28 -26.20 32.24
C ALA A 359 24.04 -25.32 32.44
N GLN A 360 23.57 -24.72 31.35
CA GLN A 360 22.27 -24.05 31.33
C GLN A 360 21.19 -25.05 30.95
N GLY A 361 20.08 -25.03 31.69
CA GLY A 361 18.91 -25.86 31.45
C GLY A 361 17.90 -25.20 30.57
N PHE A 362 17.42 -25.94 29.57
CA PHE A 362 16.32 -25.51 28.73
C PHE A 362 15.23 -26.55 28.78
N GLN A 363 14.06 -26.15 29.27
CA GLN A 363 12.86 -26.96 29.22
C GLN A 363 12.17 -26.69 27.90
N VAL A 364 12.01 -27.73 27.08
CA VAL A 364 11.24 -27.62 25.83
C VAL A 364 9.88 -28.28 26.04
N SER A 365 8.84 -27.56 25.66
CA SER A 365 7.45 -28.02 25.80
C SER A 365 6.59 -27.61 24.60
N LEU A 366 5.62 -28.46 24.24
CA LEU A 366 4.62 -28.10 23.24
C LEU A 366 3.44 -27.36 23.91
N LYS A 367 3.13 -26.15 23.44
CA LYS A 367 2.07 -25.28 23.98
C LYS A 367 1.13 -24.78 22.89
N ARG A 368 -0.08 -24.35 23.27
CA ARG A 368 -1.06 -23.73 22.36
C ARG A 368 -0.89 -22.22 22.31
N TYR A 369 -0.71 -21.69 21.11
CA TYR A 369 -0.62 -20.26 20.84
C TYR A 369 -1.68 -19.81 19.85
N LYS A 370 -2.16 -18.58 20.00
CA LYS A 370 -2.86 -17.86 18.95
C LYS A 370 -1.84 -17.05 18.15
N GLY A 371 -1.46 -17.56 16.99
CA GLY A 371 -0.55 -16.88 16.06
C GLY A 371 -1.28 -15.91 15.14
N THR A 372 -0.60 -14.81 14.78
CA THR A 372 -1.07 -13.81 13.81
C THR A 372 0.02 -13.57 12.77
N TRP A 373 -0.24 -13.95 11.51
CA TRP A 373 0.68 -13.78 10.40
C TRP A 373 0.23 -12.65 9.48
N ASN A 374 1.15 -11.81 9.03
CA ASN A 374 0.92 -10.86 7.96
C ASN A 374 1.49 -11.41 6.66
N VAL A 375 0.63 -11.57 5.66
CA VAL A 375 0.92 -12.20 4.37
C VAL A 375 0.71 -11.17 3.27
N THR A 376 1.75 -10.91 2.49
CA THR A 376 1.68 -10.19 1.21
C THR A 376 1.87 -11.17 0.07
N ARG A 377 1.69 -10.74 -1.18
CA ARG A 377 1.95 -11.59 -2.36
C ARG A 377 3.31 -12.29 -2.38
N SER A 378 4.33 -11.71 -1.73
CA SER A 378 5.70 -12.22 -1.78
C SER A 378 6.27 -12.63 -0.44
N THR A 379 5.62 -12.26 0.67
CA THR A 379 6.17 -12.50 2.01
C THR A 379 5.09 -12.98 2.95
N SER A 380 5.49 -13.77 3.94
CA SER A 380 4.66 -14.14 5.07
C SER A 380 5.54 -14.05 6.31
N ARG A 381 5.03 -13.43 7.37
CA ARG A 381 5.77 -13.24 8.61
C ARG A 381 4.85 -13.32 9.81
N LEU A 382 5.35 -13.86 10.91
CA LEU A 382 4.65 -13.76 12.19
C LEU A 382 4.71 -12.30 12.66
N VAL A 383 3.58 -11.80 13.18
CA VAL A 383 3.46 -10.43 13.72
C VAL A 383 3.20 -10.45 15.22
N ASN A 384 2.39 -11.41 15.67
CA ASN A 384 2.02 -11.53 17.07
C ASN A 384 1.76 -12.99 17.44
N ALA A 385 2.02 -13.34 18.68
CA ALA A 385 1.65 -14.62 19.26
C ALA A 385 1.15 -14.42 20.69
N VAL A 386 0.07 -15.11 21.05
CA VAL A 386 -0.50 -15.06 22.40
C VAL A 386 -0.62 -16.47 22.94
N LEU A 387 0.02 -16.76 24.07
CA LEU A 387 -0.11 -18.04 24.76
C LEU A 387 -1.55 -18.21 25.26
N LEU A 388 -2.20 -19.32 24.90
CA LEU A 388 -3.59 -19.58 25.27
C LEU A 388 -3.72 -20.40 26.56
N SER A 389 -2.78 -21.32 26.78
CA SER A 389 -2.75 -22.18 27.96
C SER A 389 -1.32 -22.51 28.33
N ASP A 390 -0.99 -22.37 29.60
CA ASP A 390 0.28 -22.82 30.17
C ASP A 390 0.32 -24.35 30.34
N ALA A 391 -0.80 -25.07 30.17
CA ALA A 391 -0.80 -26.52 30.24
C ALA A 391 -0.09 -27.13 29.01
N PRO A 392 0.75 -28.17 29.18
CA PRO A 392 1.30 -28.91 28.06
C PRO A 392 0.16 -29.53 27.24
N LEU A 393 0.37 -29.61 25.92
CA LEU A 393 -0.59 -30.18 24.95
C LEU A 393 -0.87 -31.68 25.13
N ALA A 394 -0.12 -32.36 26.01
CA ALA A 394 -0.15 -33.80 26.30
C ALA A 394 -1.54 -34.37 26.61
N ASP A 395 -2.42 -33.58 27.25
CA ASP A 395 -3.71 -34.08 27.74
C ASP A 395 -4.82 -34.14 26.67
N GLU A 396 -4.61 -33.54 25.48
CA GLU A 396 -5.66 -33.38 24.46
C GLU A 396 -5.70 -34.50 23.40
N ASN A 397 -5.80 -35.80 23.74
CA ASN A 397 -6.14 -36.90 22.80
C ASN A 397 -5.37 -36.96 21.44
N TYR A 398 -4.27 -36.22 21.26
CA TYR A 398 -3.51 -36.24 20.02
C TYR A 398 -2.74 -37.54 19.98
N ASN A 399 -2.95 -38.32 18.92
CA ASN A 399 -2.23 -39.55 18.66
C ASN A 399 -0.82 -39.23 18.12
N PHE A 400 -0.07 -38.41 18.86
CA PHE A 400 1.35 -38.22 18.59
C PHE A 400 2.05 -39.55 18.85
N ASP A 401 2.92 -39.92 17.91
CA ASP A 401 3.84 -41.04 18.08
C ASP A 401 4.57 -40.88 19.41
N ASP A 402 4.72 -41.98 20.17
CA ASP A 402 5.27 -41.94 21.53
C ASP A 402 6.65 -41.26 21.55
N VAL A 403 7.40 -41.36 20.46
CA VAL A 403 8.69 -40.68 20.27
C VAL A 403 8.56 -39.15 20.25
N PHE A 404 7.55 -38.61 19.57
CA PHE A 404 7.33 -37.16 19.52
C PHE A 404 6.93 -36.62 20.88
N ARG A 405 6.11 -37.42 21.57
CA ARG A 405 5.69 -37.18 22.94
C ARG A 405 6.88 -37.06 23.89
N THR A 406 7.78 -38.04 23.86
CA THR A 406 9.01 -38.02 24.68
C THR A 406 9.86 -36.78 24.43
N VAL A 407 9.97 -36.31 23.18
CA VAL A 407 10.77 -35.13 22.84
C VAL A 407 10.16 -33.83 23.39
N PHE A 408 8.84 -33.69 23.42
CA PHE A 408 8.18 -32.42 23.71
C PHE A 408 7.41 -32.35 25.03
N GLU A 409 7.23 -33.46 25.73
CA GLU A 409 6.41 -33.43 26.95
C GLU A 409 7.15 -32.96 28.19
N THR A 410 8.49 -33.01 28.25
CA THR A 410 9.33 -32.33 29.27
C THR A 410 10.82 -32.64 29.07
N THR A 411 11.34 -32.49 27.86
CA THR A 411 12.78 -32.70 27.67
C THR A 411 13.56 -31.52 28.23
N TYR A 412 14.44 -31.82 29.19
CA TYR A 412 15.45 -30.89 29.67
C TYR A 412 16.69 -31.06 28.80
N TYR A 413 17.03 -30.02 28.05
CA TYR A 413 18.29 -29.96 27.34
C TYR A 413 19.32 -29.24 28.21
N LEU A 414 20.39 -29.95 28.52
CA LEU A 414 21.57 -29.41 29.18
C LEU A 414 22.57 -29.02 28.10
N PHE A 415 22.78 -27.72 27.93
CA PHE A 415 23.80 -27.23 27.01
C PHE A 415 25.08 -26.90 27.78
N PRO A 416 26.18 -27.63 27.53
CA PRO A 416 27.47 -27.31 28.11
C PRO A 416 27.95 -25.97 27.56
N SER A 417 28.55 -25.15 28.42
CA SER A 417 29.24 -23.92 28.01
C SER A 417 30.33 -24.18 26.95
N ILE A 418 30.83 -25.41 26.76
CA ILE A 418 31.77 -25.73 25.67
C ILE A 418 31.10 -25.69 24.29
N TYR A 419 29.84 -26.13 24.15
CA TYR A 419 29.15 -26.01 22.86
C TYR A 419 28.97 -24.55 22.48
N SER A 420 28.80 -23.69 23.47
CA SER A 420 28.76 -22.25 23.27
C SER A 420 30.01 -21.71 22.56
N ILE A 421 31.18 -22.37 22.64
CA ILE A 421 32.40 -21.95 21.93
C ILE A 421 32.29 -22.19 20.41
N MET A 422 31.57 -23.23 19.97
CA MET A 422 31.24 -23.37 18.54
C MET A 422 30.10 -22.42 18.14
N LEU A 423 29.25 -22.04 19.09
CA LEU A 423 28.19 -21.05 18.89
C LEU A 423 28.71 -19.61 18.91
N VAL A 424 29.88 -19.40 19.49
CA VAL A 424 30.59 -18.11 19.63
C VAL A 424 31.02 -17.57 18.27
N GLU A 425 31.21 -18.43 17.24
CA GLU A 425 31.37 -17.98 15.84
C GLU A 425 30.15 -17.18 15.34
N TYR A 426 28.98 -17.41 15.95
CA TYR A 426 27.72 -16.74 15.65
C TYR A 426 27.32 -15.72 16.74
N ASP A 427 28.21 -15.33 17.65
CA ASP A 427 27.93 -14.28 18.64
C ASP A 427 28.98 -13.16 18.58
N TRP A 428 28.61 -12.06 17.91
CA TRP A 428 29.48 -10.89 17.76
C TRP A 428 29.66 -10.08 19.06
N LYS A 429 28.85 -10.33 20.10
CA LYS A 429 28.97 -9.62 21.37
C LYS A 429 30.18 -10.08 22.18
N PHE A 430 30.89 -11.10 21.72
CA PHE A 430 32.14 -11.55 22.32
C PHE A 430 33.26 -10.53 22.13
N PRO A 431 33.80 -9.95 23.23
CA PRO A 431 34.84 -8.94 23.14
C PRO A 431 36.18 -9.45 22.60
N TRP A 432 36.48 -10.76 22.66
CA TRP A 432 37.77 -11.32 22.26
C TRP A 432 38.00 -11.27 20.73
N ALA A 433 36.94 -11.21 19.91
CA ALA A 433 37.07 -10.96 18.47
C ALA A 433 37.37 -9.48 18.14
N ARG A 434 37.19 -8.58 19.12
CA ARG A 434 37.46 -7.13 19.01
C ARG A 434 38.63 -6.64 19.83
N SER A 435 39.15 -7.44 20.76
CA SER A 435 40.39 -7.09 21.44
C SER A 435 41.51 -7.23 20.43
N ASP A 436 41.93 -6.09 19.93
CA ASP A 436 43.07 -5.91 19.05
C ASP A 436 44.18 -6.90 19.37
N ALA A 437 44.80 -7.42 18.30
CA ALA A 437 46.03 -8.19 18.28
C ALA A 437 47.26 -7.43 18.86
N ALA A 438 47.05 -6.58 19.87
CA ALA A 438 48.01 -5.65 20.43
C ALA A 438 48.53 -6.03 21.84
N ALA A 439 48.10 -7.15 22.43
CA ALA A 439 48.68 -7.61 23.69
C ALA A 439 49.05 -9.10 23.60
N CYS A 440 50.18 -9.37 22.94
CA CYS A 440 50.95 -10.61 23.14
C CYS A 440 51.57 -10.63 24.54
N ASP A 441 50.75 -10.58 25.59
CA ASP A 441 51.19 -10.99 26.93
C ASP A 441 50.89 -12.50 27.04
N PRO A 442 51.92 -13.38 27.09
CA PRO A 442 51.74 -14.83 27.13
C PRO A 442 51.22 -15.34 28.48
N THR A 443 50.87 -14.46 29.42
CA THR A 443 50.21 -14.85 30.66
C THR A 443 48.68 -14.78 30.47
N PRO A 444 47.98 -15.92 30.30
CA PRO A 444 46.53 -15.90 30.37
C PRO A 444 46.17 -15.38 31.77
N PRO A 445 45.37 -14.30 31.88
CA PRO A 445 44.97 -13.81 33.19
C PRO A 445 44.29 -14.97 33.93
N GLU A 446 44.79 -15.29 35.12
CA GLU A 446 44.28 -16.36 36.01
C GLU A 446 42.79 -16.19 36.37
N SER A 447 42.21 -15.04 36.01
CA SER A 447 40.80 -14.72 36.12
C SER A 447 40.11 -14.56 34.76
N MET A 448 40.54 -15.29 33.72
CA MET A 448 39.69 -15.56 32.55
C MET A 448 38.57 -16.51 33.01
N HIS A 449 37.72 -16.00 33.90
CA HIS A 449 36.41 -16.55 34.13
C HIS A 449 35.81 -16.70 32.74
N LEU A 450 35.49 -17.94 32.35
CA LEU A 450 34.52 -18.16 31.29
C LEU A 450 33.32 -17.29 31.67
N THR A 451 33.22 -16.10 31.10
CA THR A 451 32.01 -15.29 31.19
C THR A 451 30.96 -16.21 30.61
N ASN A 452 30.11 -16.75 31.49
CA ASN A 452 29.07 -17.71 31.14
C ASN A 452 28.47 -17.23 29.84
N VAL A 453 28.75 -17.96 28.76
CA VAL A 453 28.11 -17.71 27.49
C VAL A 453 26.66 -18.06 27.74
N THR A 454 25.84 -17.05 28.00
CA THR A 454 24.42 -17.24 28.15
C THR A 454 23.94 -17.66 26.77
N SER A 455 23.75 -18.96 26.58
CA SER A 455 23.13 -19.47 25.37
C SER A 455 21.74 -18.85 25.31
N ASP A 456 21.53 -18.00 24.32
CA ASP A 456 20.25 -17.31 24.16
C ASP A 456 19.15 -18.36 23.97
N THR A 457 18.08 -18.26 24.75
CA THR A 457 16.92 -19.16 24.66
C THR A 457 16.41 -19.25 23.22
N ALA A 458 16.47 -18.15 22.46
CA ALA A 458 16.07 -18.10 21.05
C ALA A 458 16.95 -18.99 20.15
N PHE A 459 18.25 -19.06 20.44
CA PHE A 459 19.18 -19.88 19.70
C PHE A 459 18.84 -21.36 19.90
N ILE A 460 18.72 -21.80 21.16
CA ILE A 460 18.42 -23.20 21.50
C ILE A 460 17.05 -23.60 20.95
N ALA A 461 16.05 -22.76 21.13
CA ALA A 461 14.71 -22.99 20.61
C ALA A 461 14.72 -23.19 19.09
N THR A 462 15.40 -22.31 18.36
CA THR A 462 15.50 -22.37 16.91
C THR A 462 16.29 -23.60 16.44
N MET A 463 17.34 -24.00 17.16
CA MET A 463 18.12 -25.19 16.85
C MET A 463 17.27 -26.46 17.01
N VAL A 464 16.58 -26.61 18.14
CA VAL A 464 15.68 -27.76 18.37
C VAL A 464 14.57 -27.79 17.32
N TRP A 465 13.88 -26.67 17.11
CA TRP A 465 12.81 -26.55 16.13
C TRP A 465 13.26 -26.87 14.70
N SER A 466 14.39 -26.33 14.25
CA SER A 466 14.90 -26.56 12.89
C SER A 466 15.27 -28.02 12.63
N ARG A 467 15.81 -28.72 13.64
CA ARG A 467 16.08 -30.16 13.57
C ARG A 467 14.78 -30.97 13.50
N VAL A 468 13.82 -30.63 14.34
CA VAL A 468 12.49 -31.26 14.36
C VAL A 468 11.79 -31.06 13.02
N ALA A 469 11.78 -29.83 12.49
CA ALA A 469 11.23 -29.45 11.20
C ALA A 469 11.85 -30.25 10.06
N THR A 470 13.17 -30.45 10.10
CA THR A 470 13.89 -31.19 9.06
C THR A 470 13.57 -32.67 9.08
N LYS A 471 13.52 -33.26 10.28
CA LYS A 471 13.34 -34.71 10.44
C LYS A 471 11.89 -35.13 10.25
N TRP A 472 10.96 -34.36 10.80
CA TRP A 472 9.57 -34.76 10.95
C TRP A 472 8.58 -33.76 10.37
N GLY A 473 9.03 -32.58 9.91
CA GLY A 473 8.14 -31.58 9.32
C GLY A 473 7.50 -32.05 8.00
N PRO A 474 6.38 -31.44 7.59
CA PRO A 474 5.59 -31.87 6.42
C PRO A 474 6.37 -31.76 5.11
N THR A 475 7.38 -30.88 5.07
CA THR A 475 8.22 -30.63 3.90
C THR A 475 9.53 -31.42 3.92
N SER A 476 9.69 -32.40 4.82
CA SER A 476 10.94 -33.16 4.92
C SER A 476 11.22 -33.94 3.62
N ILE A 477 12.33 -33.55 2.99
CA ILE A 477 13.04 -34.25 1.91
C ILE A 477 13.27 -35.74 2.19
N GLN A 478 13.53 -36.01 3.46
CA GLN A 478 14.54 -36.98 3.80
C GLN A 478 14.00 -38.40 3.93
N TYR A 479 14.30 -39.10 2.85
CA TYR A 479 14.55 -40.52 2.69
C TYR A 479 13.31 -41.41 2.64
N GLY A 480 12.81 -41.59 1.42
CA GLY A 480 12.09 -42.79 0.99
C GLY A 480 12.87 -44.12 1.12
N LEU A 481 13.87 -44.17 2.00
CA LEU A 481 14.62 -45.37 2.41
C LEU A 481 14.26 -45.84 3.83
N LEU A 482 13.67 -44.99 4.70
CA LEU A 482 13.34 -45.38 6.09
C LEU A 482 11.87 -45.20 6.49
N ASP A 483 11.04 -44.53 5.70
CA ASP A 483 9.60 -44.47 5.98
C ASP A 483 8.78 -44.97 4.78
N GLN A 484 8.72 -46.29 4.62
CA GLN A 484 7.68 -46.94 3.80
C GLN A 484 6.31 -46.97 4.52
N SER A 485 6.23 -46.55 5.78
CA SER A 485 4.98 -46.62 6.55
C SER A 485 4.06 -45.42 6.29
N GLY A 486 4.59 -44.30 5.79
CA GLY A 486 3.80 -43.09 5.47
C GLY A 486 3.14 -42.41 6.67
N ASN A 487 3.28 -42.97 7.88
CA ASN A 487 2.56 -42.55 9.06
C ASN A 487 3.27 -41.39 9.80
N GLY A 488 4.60 -41.24 9.66
CA GLY A 488 5.35 -40.20 10.36
C GLY A 488 5.02 -38.79 9.87
N LYS A 489 4.87 -38.59 8.55
CA LYS A 489 4.56 -37.27 7.95
C LYS A 489 3.19 -36.72 8.33
N ALA A 490 2.21 -37.58 8.53
CA ALA A 490 0.85 -37.18 8.91
C ALA A 490 0.75 -36.69 10.37
N SER A 491 1.76 -36.98 11.21
CA SER A 491 1.67 -36.74 12.66
C SER A 491 1.83 -35.26 13.06
N MET A 492 2.41 -34.42 12.21
CA MET A 492 2.72 -33.01 12.51
C MET A 492 1.99 -31.99 11.66
N GLU A 493 1.20 -32.46 10.71
CA GLU A 493 0.27 -31.63 9.96
C GLU A 493 -1.10 -31.74 10.60
N TYR A 494 -1.72 -30.60 10.92
CA TYR A 494 -3.08 -30.58 11.41
C TYR A 494 -3.87 -29.44 10.79
N THR A 495 -5.18 -29.63 10.71
CA THR A 495 -6.08 -28.60 10.21
C THR A 495 -6.68 -27.84 11.39
N THR A 496 -6.65 -26.51 11.33
CA THR A 496 -7.35 -25.64 12.28
C THR A 496 -8.11 -24.54 11.54
N GLU A 497 -9.07 -23.93 12.23
CA GLU A 497 -9.84 -22.82 11.68
C GLU A 497 -9.05 -21.52 11.81
N ALA A 498 -8.81 -20.88 10.67
CA ALA A 498 -8.09 -19.63 10.54
C ALA A 498 -9.06 -18.48 10.22
N LYS A 499 -8.93 -17.38 10.96
CA LYS A 499 -9.64 -16.12 10.68
C LYS A 499 -8.76 -15.29 9.76
N ILE A 500 -9.31 -14.90 8.62
CA ILE A 500 -8.57 -14.17 7.59
C ILE A 500 -9.12 -12.75 7.48
N TYR A 501 -8.23 -11.77 7.55
CA TYR A 501 -8.52 -10.36 7.38
C TYR A 501 -7.75 -9.82 6.19
N ILE A 502 -8.42 -9.23 5.21
CA ILE A 502 -7.76 -8.61 4.06
C ILE A 502 -7.71 -7.10 4.29
N HIS A 503 -6.50 -6.58 4.41
CA HIS A 503 -6.18 -5.16 4.45
C HIS A 503 -5.99 -4.67 3.01
N THR A 504 -6.82 -3.71 2.60
CA THR A 504 -6.71 -3.03 1.30
C THR A 504 -6.44 -1.56 1.53
N GLU A 505 -5.44 -1.01 0.84
CA GLU A 505 -5.23 0.43 0.81
C GLU A 505 -6.39 1.10 0.09
N THR A 506 -6.98 2.12 0.72
CA THR A 506 -8.16 2.84 0.24
C THR A 506 -8.03 4.33 0.57
N LEU A 507 -8.90 5.18 0.03
CA LEU A 507 -8.96 6.58 0.48
C LEU A 507 -9.44 6.67 1.94
N LYS A 508 -8.86 7.62 2.69
CA LYS A 508 -9.25 7.93 4.07
C LYS A 508 -10.71 8.40 4.07
N ARG A 509 -11.57 7.67 4.79
CA ARG A 509 -12.99 8.02 4.99
C ARG A 509 -13.13 9.15 5.99
N HIS A 510 -12.75 10.35 5.56
CA HIS A 510 -12.83 11.56 6.37
C HIS A 510 -13.97 12.45 5.87
N LEU A 511 -14.67 13.14 6.78
CA LEU A 511 -15.75 14.06 6.42
C LEU A 511 -15.28 15.16 5.44
N GLY A 512 -14.04 15.60 5.58
CA GLY A 512 -13.41 16.56 4.66
C GLY A 512 -13.38 16.07 3.20
N LEU A 513 -13.21 14.76 2.96
CA LEU A 513 -13.28 14.21 1.60
C LEU A 513 -14.71 14.29 1.04
N ALA A 514 -15.73 14.05 1.87
CA ALA A 514 -17.12 14.22 1.46
C ALA A 514 -17.43 15.69 1.11
N VAL A 515 -16.91 16.64 1.88
CA VAL A 515 -17.02 18.08 1.58
C VAL A 515 -16.37 18.42 0.25
N VAL A 516 -15.15 17.94 -0.01
CA VAL A 516 -14.44 18.14 -1.28
C VAL A 516 -15.24 17.57 -2.46
N ILE A 517 -15.89 16.42 -2.31
CA ILE A 517 -16.72 15.81 -3.37
C ILE A 517 -18.03 16.58 -3.57
N LEU A 518 -18.69 17.04 -2.50
CA LEU A 518 -20.00 17.67 -2.56
C LEU A 518 -19.99 19.16 -2.93
N VAL A 519 -18.84 19.84 -2.83
CA VAL A 519 -18.78 21.28 -3.07
C VAL A 519 -19.16 21.65 -4.53
N LEU A 520 -18.75 20.86 -5.53
CA LEU A 520 -19.09 21.14 -6.93
C LEU A 520 -20.61 20.95 -7.22
N PRO A 521 -21.26 19.85 -6.82
CA PRO A 521 -22.72 19.71 -6.91
C PRO A 521 -23.51 20.80 -6.18
N LEU A 522 -23.01 21.28 -5.05
CA LEU A 522 -23.64 22.40 -4.34
C LEU A 522 -23.47 23.70 -5.10
N LEU A 523 -22.26 23.99 -5.61
CA LEU A 523 -22.01 25.19 -6.40
C LEU A 523 -22.75 25.19 -7.75
N THR A 524 -22.94 24.03 -8.40
CA THR A 524 -23.79 23.91 -9.59
C THR A 524 -25.24 24.24 -9.26
N ALA A 525 -25.79 23.63 -8.21
CA ALA A 525 -27.15 23.91 -7.75
C ALA A 525 -27.34 25.40 -7.40
N ILE A 526 -26.42 25.98 -6.64
CA ILE A 526 -26.43 27.41 -6.29
C ILE A 526 -26.39 28.27 -7.56
N SER A 527 -25.53 27.95 -8.54
CA SER A 527 -25.44 28.73 -9.78
C SER A 527 -26.75 28.75 -10.57
N VAL A 528 -27.48 27.63 -10.59
CA VAL A 528 -28.79 27.55 -11.25
C VAL A 528 -29.87 28.24 -10.42
N LEU A 529 -29.87 28.06 -9.10
CA LEU A 529 -30.81 28.73 -8.18
C LEU A 529 -30.64 30.25 -8.20
N LEU A 530 -29.41 30.75 -8.31
CA LEU A 530 -29.14 32.19 -8.46
C LEU A 530 -29.83 32.74 -9.70
N ARG A 531 -29.84 32.02 -10.84
CA ARG A 531 -30.58 32.46 -12.03
C ARG A 531 -32.09 32.50 -11.85
N LEU A 532 -32.63 31.75 -10.88
CA LEU A 532 -34.05 31.81 -10.56
C LEU A 532 -34.44 33.05 -9.76
N LEU A 533 -33.48 33.72 -9.14
CA LEU A 533 -33.77 34.91 -8.36
C LEU A 533 -34.43 35.98 -9.25
N PRO A 534 -35.49 36.65 -8.77
CA PRO A 534 -36.24 37.63 -9.55
C PRO A 534 -35.35 38.73 -10.15
N TRP A 535 -34.32 39.13 -9.43
CA TRP A 535 -33.34 40.12 -9.91
C TRP A 535 -32.56 39.62 -11.14
N LEU A 536 -32.17 38.34 -11.16
CA LEU A 536 -31.43 37.75 -12.27
C LEU A 536 -32.31 37.44 -13.49
N ARG A 537 -33.61 37.19 -13.28
CA ARG A 537 -34.59 37.00 -14.37
C ARG A 537 -34.80 38.25 -15.22
N GLY A 538 -34.44 39.43 -14.70
CA GLY A 538 -34.50 40.69 -15.45
C GLY A 538 -33.43 40.82 -16.53
N ALA A 539 -32.39 39.98 -16.53
CA ALA A 539 -31.34 40.06 -17.54
C ALA A 539 -31.86 39.61 -18.91
N PRO A 540 -31.73 40.44 -19.97
CA PRO A 540 -32.24 40.12 -21.30
C PRO A 540 -31.29 39.19 -22.07
N VAL A 541 -30.89 38.07 -21.46
CA VAL A 541 -29.85 37.18 -21.98
C VAL A 541 -30.43 35.78 -22.14
N SER A 542 -30.54 35.32 -23.38
CA SER A 542 -30.94 33.95 -23.68
C SER A 542 -29.77 32.97 -23.52
N ASN A 543 -30.05 31.66 -23.45
CA ASN A 543 -29.02 30.63 -23.31
C ASN A 543 -28.00 30.58 -24.47
N GLY A 544 -28.39 31.12 -25.64
CA GLY A 544 -27.57 31.23 -26.85
C GLY A 544 -26.99 32.62 -27.10
N PHE A 545 -27.19 33.57 -26.17
CA PHE A 545 -26.60 34.89 -26.27
C PHE A 545 -25.07 34.79 -26.17
N GLY A 546 -24.39 35.10 -27.27
CA GLY A 546 -22.93 35.14 -27.35
C GLY A 546 -22.43 36.48 -27.86
N LEU A 547 -21.11 36.57 -28.08
CA LEU A 547 -20.47 37.77 -28.61
C LEU A 547 -21.07 38.20 -29.96
N ILE A 548 -21.39 37.25 -30.83
CA ILE A 548 -22.01 37.51 -32.14
C ILE A 548 -23.40 38.13 -31.97
N SER A 549 -24.23 37.57 -31.08
CA SER A 549 -25.55 38.12 -30.77
C SER A 549 -25.46 39.52 -30.18
N MET A 550 -24.45 39.76 -29.34
CA MET A 550 -24.18 41.07 -28.78
C MET A 550 -23.78 42.08 -29.86
N LEU A 551 -22.84 41.73 -30.74
CA LEU A 551 -22.40 42.58 -31.86
C LEU A 551 -23.52 42.87 -32.86
N ALA A 552 -24.39 41.88 -33.11
CA ALA A 552 -25.57 42.05 -33.96
C ALA A 552 -26.62 43.00 -33.34
N ALA A 553 -26.62 43.17 -32.02
CA ALA A 553 -27.53 44.06 -31.28
C ALA A 553 -26.95 45.46 -31.02
N VAL A 554 -25.71 45.74 -31.43
CA VAL A 554 -25.09 47.05 -31.27
C VAL A 554 -25.73 48.07 -32.21
N ASP A 555 -26.06 49.26 -31.70
CA ASP A 555 -26.53 50.37 -32.53
C ASP A 555 -25.44 50.75 -33.55
N SER A 556 -25.79 50.74 -34.84
CA SER A 556 -24.88 51.05 -35.95
C SER A 556 -24.20 52.40 -35.79
N LYS A 557 -24.84 53.37 -35.10
CA LYS A 557 -24.26 54.68 -34.79
C LYS A 557 -23.07 54.61 -33.84
N THR A 558 -23.08 53.65 -32.93
CA THR A 558 -22.01 53.44 -31.94
C THR A 558 -20.93 52.48 -32.42
N LEU A 559 -21.17 51.77 -33.54
CA LEU A 559 -20.22 50.83 -34.15
C LEU A 559 -18.91 51.50 -34.56
N ALA A 560 -18.93 52.80 -34.89
CA ALA A 560 -17.75 53.60 -35.20
C ALA A 560 -16.74 53.66 -34.03
N LEU A 561 -17.17 53.41 -32.79
CA LEU A 561 -16.27 53.31 -31.63
C LEU A 561 -15.40 52.04 -31.65
N LEU A 562 -15.79 51.04 -32.43
CA LEU A 562 -15.02 49.81 -32.65
C LEU A 562 -14.16 49.89 -33.92
N ASP A 563 -14.20 51.01 -34.65
CA ASP A 563 -13.42 51.18 -35.86
C ASP A 563 -11.91 51.15 -35.53
N GLY A 564 -11.17 50.26 -36.21
CA GLY A 564 -9.78 49.95 -35.90
C GLY A 564 -9.53 48.78 -34.91
N ALA A 565 -10.54 48.35 -34.14
CA ALA A 565 -10.40 47.17 -33.29
C ALA A 565 -10.36 45.87 -34.12
N GLY A 566 -11.08 45.83 -35.24
CA GLY A 566 -11.10 44.67 -36.16
C GLY A 566 -9.73 44.38 -36.80
N TYR A 567 -8.87 45.39 -36.97
CA TYR A 567 -7.53 45.22 -37.53
C TYR A 567 -6.47 44.88 -36.48
N SER A 568 -6.61 45.41 -35.27
CA SER A 568 -5.62 45.25 -34.20
C SER A 568 -5.91 44.06 -33.28
N GLY A 569 -7.15 43.57 -33.26
CA GLY A 569 -7.64 42.59 -32.29
C GLY A 569 -7.62 43.09 -30.84
N LYS A 570 -7.37 44.40 -30.60
CA LYS A 570 -7.25 44.98 -29.26
C LYS A 570 -7.93 46.33 -29.21
N VAL A 571 -8.84 46.50 -28.24
CA VAL A 571 -9.45 47.81 -27.97
C VAL A 571 -8.59 48.53 -26.93
N SER A 572 -8.00 49.67 -27.31
CA SER A 572 -7.09 50.44 -26.44
C SER A 572 -7.78 51.20 -25.31
N ARG A 573 -9.11 51.41 -25.42
CA ARG A 573 -9.94 52.11 -24.44
C ARG A 573 -11.05 51.19 -23.90
N THR A 574 -11.45 51.39 -22.65
CA THR A 574 -12.62 50.70 -22.10
C THR A 574 -13.88 51.16 -22.81
N VAL A 575 -14.65 50.20 -23.33
CA VAL A 575 -15.91 50.47 -24.03
C VAL A 575 -17.02 49.93 -23.16
N ASN A 576 -17.86 50.80 -22.62
CA ASN A 576 -19.00 50.43 -21.82
C ASN A 576 -20.15 50.01 -22.73
N ALA A 577 -20.77 48.87 -22.43
CA ALA A 577 -21.95 48.36 -23.08
C ALA A 577 -23.17 48.63 -22.19
N GLU A 578 -24.05 49.51 -22.64
CA GLU A 578 -25.32 49.80 -21.97
C GLU A 578 -26.44 49.01 -22.66
N PHE A 579 -27.14 48.19 -21.87
CA PHE A 579 -28.27 47.39 -22.34
C PHE A 579 -29.57 48.16 -22.08
N SER A 580 -30.15 48.75 -23.12
CA SER A 580 -31.45 49.40 -23.03
C SER A 580 -32.51 48.51 -23.68
N SER A 581 -33.49 48.06 -22.90
CA SER A 581 -34.72 47.49 -23.46
C SER A 581 -35.59 48.65 -23.98
N LYS A 582 -35.61 48.88 -25.29
CA LYS A 582 -36.59 49.82 -25.87
C LYS A 582 -37.87 49.05 -26.16
N MET A 583 -38.97 49.52 -25.58
CA MET A 583 -40.30 49.05 -25.98
C MET A 583 -40.64 49.78 -27.28
N ARG A 584 -40.88 49.04 -28.37
CA ARG A 584 -41.18 49.64 -29.68
C ARG A 584 -42.58 50.26 -29.64
N GLU A 585 -42.66 51.58 -29.46
CA GLU A 585 -43.94 52.32 -29.36
C GLU A 585 -44.79 52.22 -30.65
N ASP A 586 -44.17 51.99 -31.80
CA ASP A 586 -44.87 51.89 -33.10
C ASP A 586 -45.79 50.66 -33.22
N ALA A 587 -45.66 49.67 -32.33
CA ALA A 587 -46.51 48.47 -32.32
C ALA A 587 -47.88 48.70 -31.64
N LEU A 588 -48.09 49.83 -30.94
CA LEU A 588 -49.34 50.11 -30.23
C LEU A 588 -50.52 50.45 -31.16
N LEU A 589 -50.29 50.71 -32.45
CA LEU A 589 -51.35 51.01 -33.41
C LEU A 589 -51.90 49.78 -34.16
N VAL A 590 -51.28 48.59 -34.03
CA VAL A 590 -51.77 47.36 -34.67
C VAL A 590 -52.19 46.34 -33.60
N ARG A 591 -53.51 46.20 -33.46
CA ARG A 591 -54.21 45.40 -32.45
C ARG A 591 -53.85 43.90 -32.56
N ARG A 592 -53.37 43.32 -31.43
CA ARG A 592 -53.30 41.88 -31.01
C ARG A 592 -51.96 41.12 -30.97
N SER A 593 -50.81 41.64 -31.40
CA SER A 593 -49.53 40.96 -31.12
C SER A 593 -48.94 41.44 -29.78
N MET A 594 -48.34 40.52 -29.01
CA MET A 594 -47.64 40.87 -27.77
C MET A 594 -46.56 41.93 -28.04
N PRO A 595 -46.31 42.87 -27.10
CA PRO A 595 -45.29 43.89 -27.29
C PRO A 595 -43.91 43.24 -27.50
N GLU A 596 -43.34 43.42 -28.69
CA GLU A 596 -41.96 43.08 -28.97
C GLU A 596 -41.07 44.04 -28.20
N GLN A 597 -40.40 43.54 -27.16
CA GLN A 597 -39.22 44.21 -26.64
C GLN A 597 -38.10 44.00 -27.65
N THR A 598 -37.27 45.01 -27.88
CA THR A 598 -35.99 44.83 -28.58
C THR A 598 -34.88 45.31 -27.65
N VAL A 599 -33.80 44.51 -27.58
CA VAL A 599 -32.63 44.85 -26.77
C VAL A 599 -31.68 45.60 -27.68
N VAL A 600 -31.43 46.87 -27.37
CA VAL A 600 -30.45 47.69 -28.07
C VAL A 600 -29.24 47.85 -27.16
N VAL A 601 -28.05 47.53 -27.69
CA VAL A 601 -26.79 47.73 -26.99
C VAL A 601 -26.19 49.04 -27.48
N ALA A 602 -26.06 50.02 -26.59
CA ALA A 602 -25.35 51.26 -26.87
C ALA A 602 -23.92 51.16 -26.33
N LEU A 603 -22.93 51.50 -27.17
CA LEU A 603 -21.54 51.56 -26.75
C LEU A 603 -21.16 53.00 -26.37
N SER A 604 -20.43 53.16 -25.27
CA SER A 604 -19.88 54.45 -24.83
C SER A 604 -18.41 54.29 -24.44
N ALA A 605 -17.53 55.13 -24.99
CA ALA A 605 -16.13 55.14 -24.60
C ALA A 605 -15.96 55.94 -23.29
N GLU A 606 -15.26 55.36 -22.32
CA GLU A 606 -14.87 56.09 -21.13
C GLU A 606 -13.72 57.03 -21.49
N ASP A 607 -14.01 58.33 -21.64
CA ASP A 607 -12.96 59.33 -21.81
C ASP A 607 -12.16 59.39 -20.51
N SER A 608 -11.03 58.69 -20.50
CA SER A 608 -10.01 58.75 -19.45
C SER A 608 -9.30 60.11 -19.50
N GLY A 609 -10.07 61.16 -19.24
CA GLY A 609 -9.64 62.54 -19.19
C GLY A 609 -8.79 62.77 -17.94
N ARG A 610 -7.51 62.48 -18.06
CA ARG A 610 -6.46 63.09 -17.25
C ARG A 610 -6.58 64.61 -17.43
N GLY A 611 -7.22 65.26 -16.46
CA GLY A 611 -7.10 66.69 -16.15
C GLY A 611 -7.03 67.67 -17.33
N SER A 612 -8.13 67.82 -18.07
CA SER A 612 -8.40 69.13 -18.69
C SER A 612 -9.31 69.90 -17.75
N ARG A 613 -8.72 70.83 -16.98
CA ARG A 613 -9.49 71.86 -16.27
C ARG A 613 -10.10 72.76 -17.34
N ASP A 614 -11.42 72.75 -17.49
CA ASP A 614 -12.13 73.84 -18.12
C ASP A 614 -13.44 74.16 -17.36
N PRO A 615 -13.88 75.42 -17.31
CA PRO A 615 -14.63 75.96 -16.18
C PRO A 615 -16.14 75.77 -16.35
N ARG A 616 -16.78 75.52 -15.19
CA ARG A 616 -18.15 75.91 -14.82
C ARG A 616 -19.04 76.43 -15.96
N ILE A 617 -19.85 75.54 -16.53
CA ILE A 617 -21.15 75.93 -17.09
C ILE A 617 -22.24 75.51 -16.09
N ARG A 618 -22.69 76.49 -15.29
CA ARG A 618 -23.92 76.40 -14.50
C ARG A 618 -25.10 76.45 -15.47
N LEU A 619 -25.76 75.33 -15.73
CA LEU A 619 -27.12 75.33 -16.25
C LEU A 619 -28.10 75.49 -15.08
N ARG A 620 -28.70 76.68 -15.03
CA ARG A 620 -29.80 77.07 -14.14
C ARG A 620 -31.03 76.21 -14.50
N LYS A 621 -31.57 75.49 -13.52
CA LYS A 621 -32.89 74.85 -13.59
C LYS A 621 -33.96 75.93 -13.79
N GLY A 622 -34.65 75.85 -14.93
CA GLY A 622 -35.93 76.52 -15.17
C GLY A 622 -37.07 75.71 -14.57
N ALA A 623 -38.03 76.42 -13.99
CA ALA A 623 -39.18 75.94 -13.26
C ALA A 623 -40.18 75.16 -14.13
N LEU A 624 -40.89 74.22 -13.51
CA LEU A 624 -42.21 73.78 -13.97
C LEU A 624 -43.09 73.52 -12.74
N CYS A 625 -44.17 74.28 -12.65
CA CYS A 625 -45.31 74.04 -11.77
C CYS A 625 -46.09 72.83 -12.27
N ARG A 626 -46.36 71.86 -11.40
CA ARG A 626 -47.71 71.63 -10.84
C ARG A 626 -47.58 70.82 -9.55
#